data_AF-A0A6N9PC52-F1
#
_entry.id   AF-A0A6N9PC52-F1
#
_cell.length_a   1.000
_cell.length_b   1.000
_cell.length_c   1.000
_cell.angle_alpha   90.00
_cell.angle_beta   90.00
_cell.angle_gamma   90.00
#
_symmetry.space_group_name_H-M   'P 1'
#
loop_
_entity.id
_entity.type
_entity.pdbx_description
1 polymer ?
#
loop_
_entity_poly.entity_id
_entity_poly.type
_entity_poly.pdbx_seq_one_letter_code
_entity_poly.pdbx_strand_id
1 'polypeptide(L)' 'MALSQAKRASDARHIAKLDVIKIQPYKEEGIVIRAAAASSGKSLQAYILQAVREKMEREGYTVQSSTGSDDK' A
#
# COMPACT_ATOMS: atom_id res chain seq x y z
N MET A 1 -24.71 -8.15 2.44
CA MET A 1 -24.45 -9.61 2.53
C MET A 1 -23.52 -9.86 3.70
N ALA A 2 -23.83 -10.80 4.59
CA ALA A 2 -22.90 -11.20 5.65
C ALA A 2 -21.73 -11.98 5.03
N LEU A 3 -20.49 -11.61 5.36
CA LEU A 3 -19.33 -12.39 4.94
C LEU A 3 -19.39 -13.78 5.58
N SER A 4 -19.33 -14.82 4.74
CA SER A 4 -19.21 -16.20 5.22
C SER A 4 -17.96 -16.34 6.10
N GLN A 5 -18.01 -17.29 7.05
CA GLN A 5 -16.88 -17.54 7.97
C GLN A 5 -15.57 -17.85 7.22
N ALA A 6 -15.67 -18.54 6.08
CA ALA A 6 -14.54 -18.85 5.20
C ALA A 6 -13.88 -17.59 4.60
N LYS A 7 -14.66 -16.60 4.14
CA LYS A 7 -14.13 -15.35 3.60
C LYS A 7 -13.38 -14.54 4.66
N ARG A 8 -13.94 -14.44 5.88
CA ARG A 8 -13.27 -13.77 7.01
C ARG A 8 -11.92 -14.40 7.35
N ALA A 9 -11.82 -15.73 7.32
CA ALA A 9 -10.56 -16.42 7.59
C ALA A 9 -9.51 -16.18 6.49
N SER A 10 -9.93 -16.12 5.22
CA SER A 10 -9.05 -15.80 4.10
C SER A 10 -8.53 -14.35 4.18
N ASP A 11 -9.43 -13.39 4.41
CA ASP A 11 -9.07 -11.97 4.56
C ASP A 11 -8.09 -11.76 5.71
N ALA A 12 -8.32 -12.42 6.86
CA ALA A 12 -7.42 -12.34 8.01
C ALA A 12 -6.02 -12.87 7.69
N ARG A 13 -5.91 -13.98 6.94
CA ARG A 13 -4.62 -14.53 6.51
C ARG A 13 -3.90 -13.59 5.54
N HIS A 14 -4.63 -12.92 4.65
CA HIS A 14 -4.04 -11.95 3.73
C HIS A 14 -3.55 -10.70 4.47
N ILE A 15 -4.39 -10.12 5.34
CA ILE A 15 -4.02 -8.96 6.16
C ILE A 15 -2.81 -9.26 7.04
N ALA A 16 -2.68 -10.48 7.57
CA ALA A 16 -1.52 -10.89 8.36
C ALA A 16 -0.19 -10.90 7.57
N LYS A 17 -0.23 -10.95 6.24
CA LYS A 17 0.96 -10.83 5.38
C LYS A 17 1.35 -9.35 5.13
N LEU A 18 0.45 -8.41 5.40
CA LEU A 18 0.65 -6.98 5.11
C LEU A 18 1.16 -6.26 6.35
N ASP A 19 2.18 -5.41 6.17
CA ASP A 19 2.61 -4.48 7.21
C ASP A 19 1.76 -3.20 7.18
N VAL A 20 1.48 -2.62 8.35
CA VAL A 20 0.64 -1.43 8.51
C VAL A 20 1.51 -0.25 8.90
N ILE A 21 1.76 0.63 7.92
CA ILE A 21 2.50 1.88 8.12
C ILE A 21 1.51 3.03 8.33
N LYS A 22 1.48 3.59 9.56
CA LYS A 22 0.65 4.76 9.89
C LYS A 22 1.39 6.05 9.57
N ILE A 23 0.82 6.88 8.69
CA ILE A 23 1.38 8.18 8.29
C ILE A 23 0.40 9.29 8.72
N GLN A 24 0.90 10.31 9.43
CA GLN A 24 0.08 11.41 9.97
C GLN A 24 0.71 12.78 9.64
N PRO A 25 0.67 13.21 8.35
CA PRO A 25 1.15 14.53 7.98
C PRO A 25 0.20 15.63 8.50
N TYR A 26 0.64 16.88 8.47
CA TYR A 26 -0.26 18.01 8.73
C TYR A 26 -1.41 18.04 7.73
N LYS A 27 -2.53 18.68 8.11
CA LYS A 27 -3.74 18.70 7.28
C LYS A 27 -3.48 19.30 5.90
N GLU A 28 -2.74 20.40 5.84
CA GLU A 28 -2.42 21.12 4.60
C GLU A 28 -1.58 20.25 3.66
N GLU A 29 -0.50 19.66 4.17
CA GLU A 29 0.34 18.73 3.44
C GLU A 29 -0.46 17.51 2.93
N GLY A 30 -1.32 16.94 3.78
CA GLY A 30 -2.19 15.83 3.39
C GLY A 30 -3.17 16.17 2.26
N ILE A 31 -3.65 17.42 2.18
CA ILE A 31 -4.49 17.89 1.07
C ILE A 31 -3.67 17.91 -0.22
N VAL A 32 -2.47 18.47 -0.18
CA VAL A 32 -1.56 18.55 -1.35
C VAL A 32 -1.20 17.15 -1.86
N ILE A 33 -0.85 16.22 -0.97
CA ILE A 33 -0.52 14.83 -1.35
C ILE A 33 -1.72 14.16 -2.00
N ARG A 34 -2.93 14.30 -1.44
CA ARG A 34 -4.15 13.74 -2.03
C ARG A 34 -4.45 14.32 -3.41
N ALA A 35 -4.26 15.62 -3.60
CA ALA A 35 -4.43 16.27 -4.90
C ALA A 35 -3.42 15.74 -5.92
N ALA A 36 -2.14 15.60 -5.55
CA ALA A 36 -1.11 15.06 -6.43
C ALA A 36 -1.37 13.59 -6.82
N ALA A 37 -1.83 12.77 -5.87
CA ALA A 37 -2.23 11.39 -6.14
C ALA A 37 -3.40 11.32 -7.12
N ALA A 38 -4.43 12.16 -6.92
CA ALA A 38 -5.59 12.25 -7.81
C ALA A 38 -5.20 12.70 -9.23
N SER A 39 -4.34 13.73 -9.36
CA SER A 39 -3.82 14.19 -10.65
C SER A 39 -2.99 13.12 -11.38
N SER A 40 -2.35 12.23 -10.63
CA SER A 40 -1.59 11.09 -11.17
C SER A 40 -2.48 9.88 -11.53
N GLY A 41 -3.79 9.94 -11.26
CA GLY A 41 -4.73 8.83 -11.48
C GLY A 41 -4.50 7.63 -10.56
N LYS A 42 -3.79 7.80 -9.44
CA LYS A 42 -3.40 6.72 -8.51
C LYS A 42 -4.15 6.85 -7.19
N SER A 43 -4.33 5.72 -6.50
CA SER A 43 -4.77 5.77 -5.11
C SER A 43 -3.69 6.44 -4.24
N LEU A 44 -4.10 7.07 -3.13
CA LEU A 44 -3.19 7.72 -2.19
C LEU A 44 -2.07 6.78 -1.72
N GLN A 45 -2.45 5.54 -1.37
CA GLN A 45 -1.50 4.53 -0.91
C GLN A 45 -0.51 4.13 -2.01
N ALA A 46 -0.99 3.88 -3.24
CA ALA A 46 -0.12 3.52 -4.35
C ALA A 46 0.84 4.67 -4.71
N TYR A 47 0.36 5.92 -4.68
CA TYR A 47 1.17 7.11 -4.93
C TYR A 47 2.31 7.23 -3.91
N ILE A 48 2.01 7.08 -2.60
CA ILE A 48 3.01 7.14 -1.54
C ILE A 48 4.02 5.99 -1.66
N LEU A 49 3.54 4.75 -1.83
CA LEU A 49 4.42 3.58 -1.94
C LEU A 49 5.34 3.67 -3.15
N GLN A 50 4.85 4.18 -4.28
CA GLN A 50 5.67 4.40 -5.47
C GLN A 50 6.77 5.43 -5.20
N ALA A 51 6.44 6.58 -4.63
CA ALA A 51 7.43 7.62 -4.32
C ALA A 51 8.53 7.10 -3.38
N VAL A 52 8.16 6.28 -2.38
CA VAL A 52 9.12 5.63 -1.48
C VAL A 52 9.97 4.59 -2.21
N ARG A 53 9.38 3.75 -3.06
CA ARG A 53 10.12 2.75 -3.85
C ARG A 53 11.13 3.38 -4.79
N GLU A 54 10.73 4.42 -5.53
CA GLU A 54 11.64 5.16 -6.43
C GLU A 54 12.79 5.81 -5.65
N LYS A 55 12.52 6.32 -4.44
CA LYS A 55 13.58 6.85 -3.56
C LYS A 55 14.51 5.75 -3.08
N MET A 56 13.96 4.62 -2.63
CA MET A 56 14.72 3.45 -2.18
C MET A 56 15.63 2.92 -3.29
N GLU A 57 15.12 2.81 -4.52
CA GLU A 57 15.89 2.35 -5.68
C GLU A 57 17.07 3.28 -5.97
N ARG A 58 16.86 4.61 -5.95
CA ARG A 58 17.95 5.60 -6.11
C ARG A 58 19.00 5.52 -5.01
N GLU A 59 18.60 5.15 -3.79
CA GLU A 59 19.48 5.00 -2.64
C GLU A 59 20.14 3.61 -2.57
N GLY A 60 19.82 2.71 -3.50
CA GLY A 60 20.37 1.35 -3.57
C GLY A 60 19.67 0.34 -2.64
N TYR A 61 18.53 0.69 -2.05
CA TYR A 61 17.71 -0.24 -1.29
C TYR A 61 16.87 -1.12 -2.23
N THR A 62 17.18 -2.40 -2.31
CA THR A 62 16.39 -3.38 -3.06
C THR A 62 15.34 -4.00 -2.15
N VAL A 63 14.05 -3.85 -2.48
CA VAL A 63 13.02 -4.70 -1.88
C VAL A 63 13.06 -6.03 -2.60
N GLN A 64 13.51 -7.09 -1.92
CA GLN A 64 13.41 -8.45 -2.45
C GLN A 64 11.92 -8.76 -2.66
N SER A 65 11.47 -8.78 -3.91
CA SER A 65 10.12 -9.17 -4.24
C SER A 65 9.97 -10.66 -3.94
N SER A 66 9.44 -11.01 -2.77
CA SER A 66 8.83 -12.31 -2.56
C SER A 66 7.52 -12.33 -3.34
N THR A 67 7.63 -12.59 -4.65
CA THR A 67 6.49 -12.89 -5.51
C THR A 67 5.89 -14.21 -5.04
N GLY A 68 5.04 -14.14 -4.01
CA GLY A 68 4.15 -15.22 -3.62
C GLY A 68 3.06 -15.34 -4.69
N SER A 69 3.41 -16.01 -5.79
CA SER A 69 2.48 -16.60 -6.73
C SER A 69 1.65 -17.68 -6.01
N ASP A 70 0.61 -17.27 -5.30
CA ASP A 70 -0.50 -18.17 -4.94
C ASP A 70 -1.51 -18.12 -6.09
N ASP A 71 -1.15 -18.81 -7.17
CA ASP A 71 -2.03 -19.21 -8.27
C ASP A 71 -2.61 -20.59 -7.89
N LYS A 72 -3.81 -20.61 -7.29
CA LYS A 72 -4.83 -21.67 -7.47
C LYS A 72 -6.14 -21.38 -6.73
#